data_AF-A0A820R5R0-F1
#
_entry.id   AF-A0A820R5R0-F1
#
_cell.length_a   1.000
_cell.length_b   1.000
_cell.length_c   1.000
_cell.angle_alpha   90.00
_cell.angle_beta   90.00
_cell.angle_gamma   90.00
#
_symmetry.space_group_name_H-M   'P 1'
#
loop_
_entity.id
_entity.type
_entity.pdbx_description
1 polymer ?
#
loop_
_entity_poly.entity_id
_entity_poly.type
_entity_poly.pdbx_seq_one_letter_code
_entity_poly.pdbx_strand_id
1 'polypeptide(L)'
;EILIQNQKKTFFQHVHQNFDINIEDYKSSITFVYLRSQFLLEEKYYKICNLWGRSIGSIIVGFEALIRFIPDIYIDSTGYAFTYPSFYYFASIPIISYIHNPTITNDQLAQINEQYRTDKSFINLIELLYYRIFGYMYG
;
A
#
# COMPACT_ATOMS: atom_id res chain seq x y z
N GLU A 1 -22.42 -2.97 3.89
CA GLU A 1 -22.94 -1.63 3.49
C GLU A 1 -22.81 -0.59 4.59
N ILE A 2 -23.24 -0.86 5.83
CA ILE A 2 -23.14 0.10 6.96
C ILE A 2 -21.69 0.60 7.20
N LEU A 3 -20.69 -0.29 7.18
CA LEU A 3 -19.28 0.08 7.37
C LEU A 3 -18.80 1.12 6.34
N ILE A 4 -19.16 0.93 5.07
CA ILE A 4 -18.79 1.83 3.97
C ILE A 4 -19.45 3.19 4.17
N GLN A 5 -20.73 3.24 4.59
CA GLN A 5 -21.42 4.50 4.81
C GLN A 5 -20.80 5.31 5.96
N ASN A 6 -20.37 4.63 7.03
CA ASN A 6 -19.68 5.29 8.13
C ASN A 6 -18.31 5.84 7.68
N GLN A 7 -17.52 5.06 6.95
CA GLN A 7 -16.22 5.51 6.42
C GLN A 7 -16.37 6.70 5.46
N LYS A 8 -17.40 6.69 4.59
CA LYS A 8 -17.73 7.82 3.70
C LYS A 8 -17.97 9.11 4.49
N LYS A 9 -18.80 9.03 5.52
CA LYS A 9 -19.13 10.20 6.36
C LYS A 9 -17.89 10.76 7.04
N THR A 10 -17.07 9.89 7.64
CA THR A 10 -15.81 10.30 8.29
C THR A 10 -14.83 10.92 7.30
N PHE A 11 -14.71 10.37 6.08
CA PHE A 11 -13.85 10.93 5.04
C PHE A 11 -14.24 12.36 4.66
N PHE A 12 -15.54 12.61 4.38
CA PHE A 12 -16.00 13.96 4.03
C PHE A 12 -15.79 14.97 5.16
N GLN A 13 -16.01 14.55 6.41
CA GLN A 13 -15.74 15.39 7.57
C GLN A 13 -14.26 15.76 7.69
N HIS A 14 -13.35 14.80 7.51
CA HIS A 14 -11.91 15.06 7.56
C HIS A 14 -11.44 16.01 6.45
N VAL A 15 -12.00 15.91 5.24
CA VAL A 15 -11.63 16.83 4.16
C VAL A 15 -12.06 18.26 4.48
N HIS A 16 -13.30 18.44 4.96
CA HIS A 16 -13.77 19.75 5.35
C HIS A 16 -12.96 20.34 6.52
N GLN A 17 -12.65 19.55 7.54
CA GLN A 17 -11.88 20.02 8.70
C GLN A 17 -10.44 20.42 8.38
N ASN A 18 -9.75 19.67 7.50
CA ASN A 18 -8.33 19.90 7.22
C ASN A 18 -8.09 20.89 6.08
N PHE A 19 -9.02 21.00 5.13
CA PHE A 19 -8.82 21.77 3.90
C PHE A 19 -9.90 22.84 3.66
N ASP A 20 -10.94 22.90 4.49
CA ASP A 20 -12.12 23.78 4.31
C ASP A 20 -12.81 23.61 2.95
N ILE A 21 -12.74 22.39 2.39
CA ILE A 21 -13.38 22.04 1.12
C ILE A 21 -14.66 21.28 1.40
N ASN A 22 -15.80 21.82 0.95
CA ASN A 22 -17.06 21.09 0.96
C ASN A 22 -17.15 20.18 -0.26
N ILE A 23 -16.98 18.87 -0.04
CA ILE A 23 -17.07 17.85 -1.09
C ILE A 23 -18.46 17.18 -1.16
N GLU A 24 -19.44 17.62 -0.36
CA GLU A 24 -20.80 17.08 -0.42
C GLU A 24 -21.48 17.31 -1.78
N ASP A 25 -21.16 18.43 -2.45
CA ASP A 25 -21.68 18.75 -3.79
C ASP A 25 -21.22 17.74 -4.85
N TYR A 26 -20.12 17.03 -4.62
CA TYR A 26 -19.56 16.02 -5.53
C TYR A 26 -19.90 14.59 -5.12
N LYS A 27 -20.77 14.39 -4.12
CA LYS A 27 -21.08 13.05 -3.57
C LYS A 27 -21.63 12.08 -4.61
N SER A 28 -22.33 12.57 -5.63
CA SER A 28 -22.83 11.76 -6.76
C SER A 28 -21.71 11.29 -7.69
N SER A 29 -20.60 12.03 -7.76
CA SER A 29 -19.43 11.76 -8.59
C SER A 29 -18.40 10.85 -7.90
N ILE A 30 -18.51 10.65 -6.59
CA ILE A 30 -17.56 9.87 -5.79
C ILE A 30 -18.14 8.50 -5.44
N THR A 31 -17.51 7.45 -5.97
CA THR A 31 -17.86 6.06 -5.64
C THR A 31 -16.78 5.43 -4.78
N PHE A 32 -17.17 4.89 -3.62
CA PHE A 32 -16.26 4.14 -2.76
C PHE A 32 -16.44 2.65 -3.00
N VAL A 33 -15.33 1.98 -3.33
CA VAL A 33 -15.29 0.54 -3.57
C VAL A 33 -14.44 -0.10 -2.48
N TYR A 34 -15.05 -0.97 -1.68
CA TYR A 34 -14.32 -1.70 -0.63
C TYR A 34 -13.63 -2.94 -1.18
N LEU A 35 -12.32 -3.05 -1.02
CA LEU A 35 -11.53 -4.21 -1.43
C LEU A 35 -11.50 -5.25 -0.31
N ARG A 36 -11.84 -6.51 -0.62
CA ARG A 36 -11.89 -7.58 0.39
C ARG A 36 -10.49 -8.01 0.82
N SER A 37 -9.53 -7.99 -0.10
CA SER A 37 -8.16 -8.41 0.15
C SER A 37 -7.29 -7.33 0.82
N GLN A 38 -7.85 -6.17 1.18
CA GLN A 38 -7.08 -5.06 1.78
C GLN A 38 -6.26 -5.47 3.03
N PHE A 39 -6.69 -6.49 3.76
CA PHE A 39 -5.97 -7.00 4.93
C PHE A 39 -4.57 -7.53 4.56
N LEU A 40 -4.35 -7.96 3.31
CA LEU A 40 -3.03 -8.39 2.81
C LEU A 40 -2.01 -7.23 2.74
N LEU A 41 -2.44 -5.98 2.93
CA LEU A 41 -1.53 -4.84 2.99
C LEU A 41 -0.95 -4.62 4.40
N GLU A 42 -1.59 -5.19 5.43
CA GLU A 42 -1.23 -4.95 6.83
C GLU A 42 -0.04 -5.83 7.27
N GLU A 43 0.98 -5.21 7.86
CA GLU A 43 2.20 -5.89 8.33
C GLU A 43 1.94 -7.03 9.32
N LYS A 44 0.90 -6.90 10.15
CA LYS A 44 0.57 -7.87 11.21
C LYS A 44 0.29 -9.30 10.71
N TYR A 45 -0.05 -9.47 9.43
CA TYR A 45 -0.31 -10.78 8.84
C TYR A 45 0.96 -11.50 8.38
N TYR A 46 2.11 -10.84 8.39
CA TYR A 46 3.38 -11.40 7.92
C TYR A 46 4.43 -11.38 9.04
N LYS A 47 4.67 -12.55 9.64
CA LYS A 47 5.62 -12.70 10.74
C LYS A 47 7.09 -12.76 10.30
N ILE A 48 7.35 -13.13 9.04
CA ILE A 48 8.68 -13.29 8.44
C ILE A 48 8.60 -12.69 7.03
N CYS A 49 9.63 -11.96 6.59
CA CYS A 49 9.69 -11.34 5.25
C CYS A 49 8.47 -10.46 4.95
N ASN A 50 8.10 -9.59 5.90
CA ASN A 50 6.86 -8.81 5.84
C ASN A 50 6.73 -7.97 4.55
N LEU A 51 7.84 -7.46 4.04
CA LEU A 51 7.86 -6.59 2.88
C LEU A 51 7.53 -7.36 1.60
N TRP A 52 8.03 -8.59 1.42
CA TRP A 52 7.61 -9.48 0.32
C TRP A 52 6.14 -9.83 0.41
N GLY A 53 5.70 -10.23 1.61
CA GLY A 53 4.32 -10.61 1.86
C GLY A 53 3.35 -9.50 1.46
N ARG A 54 3.64 -8.27 1.88
CA ARG A 54 2.87 -7.07 1.52
C ARG A 54 3.00 -6.69 0.06
N SER A 55 4.18 -6.85 -0.54
CA SER A 55 4.38 -6.59 -1.97
C SER A 55 3.48 -7.50 -2.81
N ILE A 56 3.48 -8.81 -2.53
CA ILE A 56 2.60 -9.80 -3.17
C ILE A 56 1.13 -9.49 -2.85
N GLY A 57 0.82 -9.19 -1.59
CA GLY A 57 -0.51 -8.80 -1.15
C GLY A 57 -1.05 -7.61 -1.95
N SER A 58 -0.21 -6.61 -2.20
CA SER A 58 -0.60 -5.42 -2.95
C SER A 58 -0.81 -5.69 -4.44
N ILE A 59 -0.10 -6.64 -5.06
CA ILE A 59 -0.40 -7.09 -6.42
C ILE A 59 -1.82 -7.68 -6.47
N ILE A 60 -2.16 -8.55 -5.52
CA ILE A 60 -3.48 -9.18 -5.40
C ILE A 60 -4.57 -8.11 -5.20
N VAL A 61 -4.34 -7.16 -4.31
CA VAL A 61 -5.27 -6.06 -4.04
C VAL A 61 -5.44 -5.16 -5.26
N GLY A 62 -4.35 -4.82 -5.96
CA GLY A 62 -4.40 -4.03 -7.19
C GLY A 62 -5.17 -4.75 -8.30
N PHE A 63 -5.00 -6.07 -8.42
CA PHE A 63 -5.76 -6.87 -9.37
C PHE A 63 -7.25 -6.96 -8.99
N GLU A 64 -7.56 -7.12 -7.70
CA GLU A 64 -8.95 -7.04 -7.22
C GLU A 64 -9.58 -5.68 -7.54
N ALA A 65 -8.82 -4.58 -7.36
CA ALA A 65 -9.28 -3.23 -7.67
C ALA A 65 -9.63 -3.10 -9.16
N LEU A 66 -8.76 -3.58 -10.06
CA LEU A 66 -9.01 -3.58 -11.51
C LEU A 66 -10.26 -4.35 -11.91
N ILE A 67 -10.46 -5.55 -11.35
CA ILE A 67 -11.67 -6.35 -11.65
C ILE A 67 -12.93 -5.61 -11.23
N ARG A 68 -12.88 -4.86 -10.13
CA ARG A 68 -14.02 -4.12 -9.61
C ARG A 68 -14.27 -2.80 -10.34
N PHE A 69 -13.20 -2.16 -10.82
CA PHE A 69 -13.26 -0.89 -11.51
C PHE A 69 -12.00 -0.68 -12.35
N ILE A 70 -12.17 -0.45 -13.65
CA ILE A 70 -11.08 -0.09 -14.55
C ILE A 70 -11.14 1.44 -14.71
N PRO A 71 -10.22 2.20 -14.11
CA PRO A 71 -10.18 3.65 -14.24
C PRO A 71 -9.48 4.08 -15.53
N ASP A 72 -9.67 5.33 -15.94
CA ASP A 72 -8.87 5.95 -17.02
C ASP A 72 -7.46 6.36 -16.54
N ILE A 73 -7.33 6.72 -15.25
CA ILE A 73 -6.08 7.11 -14.61
C ILE A 73 -6.03 6.49 -13.21
N TYR A 74 -4.92 5.83 -12.88
CA TYR A 74 -4.70 5.31 -11.54
C TYR A 74 -3.81 6.25 -10.73
N ILE A 75 -4.27 6.62 -9.54
CA ILE A 75 -3.57 7.51 -8.62
C ILE A 75 -3.31 6.76 -7.31
N ASP A 76 -2.04 6.62 -6.93
CA ASP A 76 -1.63 6.02 -5.65
C ASP A 76 -1.06 7.08 -4.70
N SER A 77 -1.75 7.31 -3.59
CA SER A 77 -1.30 8.18 -2.49
C SER A 77 -0.77 7.40 -1.28
N THR A 78 -0.87 6.07 -1.30
CA THR A 78 -0.51 5.20 -0.19
C THR A 78 0.93 4.69 -0.26
N GLY A 79 1.51 4.67 -1.46
CA GLY A 79 2.89 4.21 -1.69
C GLY A 79 3.01 2.70 -1.89
N TYR A 80 1.93 2.01 -2.28
CA TYR A 80 1.98 0.60 -2.64
C TYR A 80 2.38 0.40 -4.10
N ALA A 81 3.65 0.65 -4.42
CA ALA A 81 4.18 0.59 -5.79
C ALA A 81 3.95 -0.75 -6.50
N PHE A 82 3.79 -1.83 -5.75
CA PHE A 82 3.53 -3.17 -6.29
C PHE A 82 2.07 -3.38 -6.76
N THR A 83 1.17 -2.40 -6.59
CA THR A 83 -0.11 -2.41 -7.32
C THR A 83 0.08 -2.04 -8.79
N TYR A 84 1.15 -1.32 -9.15
CA TYR A 84 1.33 -0.72 -10.48
C TYR A 84 1.41 -1.75 -11.60
N PRO A 85 2.11 -2.90 -11.46
CA PRO A 85 2.11 -3.94 -12.47
C PRO A 85 0.69 -4.41 -12.85
N SER A 86 -0.22 -4.48 -11.87
CA SER A 86 -1.61 -4.85 -12.14
C SER A 86 -2.23 -3.85 -13.13
N PHE A 87 -2.13 -2.54 -12.85
CA PHE A 87 -2.74 -1.50 -13.69
C PHE A 87 -2.02 -1.31 -15.03
N TYR A 88 -0.69 -1.39 -15.02
CA TYR A 88 0.14 -1.21 -16.21
C TYR A 88 -0.05 -2.36 -17.21
N TYR A 89 0.15 -3.61 -16.78
CA TYR A 89 0.14 -4.74 -17.70
C TYR A 89 -1.28 -5.17 -18.12
N PHE A 90 -2.26 -5.09 -17.23
CA PHE A 90 -3.61 -5.61 -17.51
C PHE A 90 -4.59 -4.55 -18.00
N ALA A 91 -4.37 -3.27 -17.70
CA ALA A 91 -5.25 -2.19 -18.15
C ALA A 91 -4.56 -1.16 -19.06
N SER A 92 -3.22 -1.14 -19.14
CA SER A 92 -2.46 -0.18 -19.96
C SER A 92 -2.81 1.29 -19.68
N ILE A 93 -3.09 1.61 -18.42
CA ILE A 93 -3.51 2.95 -17.99
C ILE A 93 -2.34 3.77 -17.42
N PRO A 94 -2.39 5.11 -17.54
CA PRO A 94 -1.42 5.98 -16.88
C PRO A 94 -1.52 5.87 -15.36
N ILE A 95 -0.34 5.86 -14.71
CA ILE A 95 -0.18 5.74 -13.26
C ILE A 95 0.49 7.00 -12.73
N ILE A 96 -0.12 7.62 -11.73
CA ILE A 96 0.42 8.76 -10.99
C ILE A 96 0.60 8.33 -9.54
N SER A 97 1.77 8.58 -8.97
CA SER A 97 2.07 8.24 -7.57
C SER A 97 2.48 9.47 -6.78
N TYR A 98 1.96 9.58 -5.56
CA TYR A 98 2.33 10.59 -4.58
C TYR A 98 2.87 9.86 -3.35
N ILE A 99 4.18 9.61 -3.35
CA ILE A 99 4.88 8.81 -2.33
C ILE A 99 5.76 9.72 -1.50
N HIS A 100 5.48 9.82 -0.20
CA HIS A 100 6.28 10.64 0.72
C HIS A 100 7.33 9.82 1.49
N ASN A 101 7.03 8.55 1.78
CA ASN A 101 7.90 7.68 2.58
C ASN A 101 8.53 6.59 1.70
N PRO A 102 9.83 6.29 1.88
CA PRO A 102 10.47 5.20 1.16
C PRO A 102 9.86 3.85 1.57
N THR A 103 9.89 2.89 0.65
CA THR A 103 9.37 1.53 0.86
C THR A 103 10.07 0.80 2.02
N ILE A 104 11.32 1.14 2.31
CA ILE A 104 12.08 0.68 3.48
C ILE A 104 12.53 1.90 4.27
N THR A 105 12.28 1.89 5.58
CA THR A 105 12.80 2.93 6.47
C THR A 105 14.15 2.54 7.08
N ASN A 106 14.95 3.54 7.44
CA ASN A 106 16.23 3.32 8.13
C ASN A 106 16.05 2.57 9.46
N ASP A 107 14.95 2.82 10.17
CA ASP A 107 14.64 2.17 11.43
C ASP A 107 14.38 0.66 11.25
N GLN A 108 13.67 0.27 10.18
CA GLN A 108 13.46 -1.13 9.84
C GLN A 108 14.78 -1.84 9.53
N LEU A 109 15.67 -1.19 8.77
CA LEU A 109 17.01 -1.71 8.52
C LEU A 109 17.83 -1.84 9.80
N ALA A 110 17.78 -0.86 10.71
CA ALA A 110 18.48 -0.91 11.98
C ALA A 110 18.01 -2.08 12.84
N GLN A 111 16.69 -2.26 12.97
CA GLN A 111 16.09 -3.37 13.73
C GLN A 111 16.54 -4.74 13.20
N ILE A 112 16.55 -4.94 11.88
CA ILE A 112 16.95 -6.23 11.28
C ILE A 112 18.46 -6.47 11.43
N ASN A 113 19.28 -5.41 11.34
CA ASN A 113 20.71 -5.52 11.62
C ASN A 113 20.96 -5.94 13.08
N GLU A 114 20.21 -5.40 14.04
CA GLU A 114 20.31 -5.77 15.46
C GLU A 114 19.84 -7.22 15.70
N GLN A 115 18.72 -7.62 15.08
CA GLN A 115 18.20 -8.98 15.15
C GLN A 115 19.24 -10.00 14.63
N TYR A 116 19.86 -9.74 13.48
CA TYR A 116 20.93 -10.59 12.95
C TYR A 116 22.18 -10.60 13.84
N ARG A 117 22.52 -9.47 14.47
CA ARG A 117 23.66 -9.40 15.41
C ARG A 117 23.42 -10.26 16.64
N THR A 118 22.18 -10.34 17.11
CA THR A 118 21.77 -11.10 18.30
C THR A 118 21.59 -12.58 18.01
N ASP A 119 20.97 -12.91 16.87
CA ASP A 119 20.77 -14.28 16.40
C ASP A 119 21.24 -14.40 14.94
N LYS A 120 22.40 -15.06 14.75
CA LYS A 120 23.03 -15.30 13.45
C LYS A 120 22.40 -16.45 12.67
N SER A 121 21.14 -16.79 12.95
CA SER A 121 20.40 -17.80 12.21
C SER A 121 20.37 -17.49 10.71
N PHE A 122 20.31 -18.55 9.90
CA PHE A 122 20.28 -18.44 8.44
C PHE A 122 19.07 -17.63 7.94
N ILE A 123 17.94 -17.70 8.66
CA ILE A 123 16.73 -16.94 8.36
C ILE A 123 16.98 -15.43 8.51
N ASN A 124 17.58 -15.00 9.63
CA ASN A 124 17.90 -13.58 9.87
C ASN A 124 18.97 -13.06 8.89
N LEU A 125 19.90 -13.92 8.45
CA LEU A 125 20.86 -13.57 7.40
C LEU A 125 20.16 -13.28 6.07
N ILE A 126 19.25 -14.18 5.66
CA ILE A 126 18.47 -13.99 4.43
C ILE A 126 17.64 -12.72 4.53
N GLU A 127 16.96 -12.50 5.65
CA GLU A 127 16.15 -11.30 5.88
C GLU A 127 17.03 -10.04 5.80
N LEU A 128 18.20 -10.02 6.44
CA LEU A 128 19.11 -8.88 6.36
C LEU A 128 19.62 -8.61 4.93
N LEU A 129 20.07 -9.64 4.22
CA LEU A 129 20.52 -9.51 2.83
C LEU A 129 19.40 -9.00 1.94
N TYR A 130 18.20 -9.51 2.15
CA TYR A 130 16.99 -9.10 1.45
C TYR A 130 16.73 -7.60 1.60
N TYR A 131 16.65 -7.08 2.83
CA TYR A 131 16.37 -5.65 3.06
C TYR A 131 17.48 -4.75 2.49
N ARG A 132 18.74 -5.21 2.51
CA ARG A 132 19.85 -4.45 1.90
C ARG A 132 19.74 -4.38 0.38
N ILE A 133 19.42 -5.51 -0.28
CA ILE A 133 19.25 -5.54 -1.73
C ILE A 133 18.08 -4.65 -2.14
N PHE A 134 16.94 -4.75 -1.46
CA PHE A 134 15.80 -3.89 -1.73
C PHE A 134 16.12 -2.42 -1.44
N GLY A 135 16.79 -2.11 -0.33
CA GLY A 135 17.20 -0.75 0.00
C GLY A 135 18.09 -0.14 -1.10
N TYR A 136 18.98 -0.93 -1.69
CA TYR A 136 19.82 -0.51 -2.82
C TYR A 136 19.03 -0.34 -4.13
N MET A 137 17.99 -1.12 -4.36
CA MET A 137 17.18 -1.00 -5.58
C MET A 137 16.23 0.21 -5.56
N TYR A 138 15.78 0.62 -4.37
CA TYR A 138 14.74 1.65 -4.17
C TYR A 138 15.24 2.94 -3.51
N GLY A 139 16.52 3.03 -3.13
CA GLY A 139 17.19 4.20 -2.57
C GLY A 139 18.34 4.67 -3.44
#